data_AF-A0A2E3UW54-F1
#
_entry.id   AF-A0A2E3UW54-F1
#
_cell.length_a   1.000
_cell.length_b   1.000
_cell.length_c   1.000
_cell.angle_alpha   90.00
_cell.angle_beta   90.00
_cell.angle_gamma   90.00
#
_symmetry.space_group_name_H-M   'P 1'
#
loop_
_entity.id
_entity.type
_entity.pdbx_description
1 polymer ?
#
loop_
_entity_poly.entity_id
_entity_poly.type
_entity_poly.pdbx_seq_one_letter_code
_entity_poly.pdbx_strand_id
1 'polypeptide(L)'
;MKNIDEDEWDQIFDEDFDDEDNKKIAKTFLHRQVSLKSLLPVTGFILLSLFLSYLFWTGEFSQYFLVSRKSIYYDGEYWRLFTAILVHSNVGHFLSNIPLLLIFGWFLFDFFGFIAFPILPIILGILTNLITISFYPLYTNLLGSSGLSHSMVSMWIFCYFYYDDSKPRKEKALRVFGFLLVMMIPSTMYKNTSYLSHLAGFILGFLGAFFLIYFGIRRQECDRCDLEN
;
A
#
# COMPACT_ATOMS: atom_id res chain seq x y z
N MET A 1 38.95 -9.16 -53.64
CA MET A 1 38.27 -9.03 -52.34
C MET A 1 39.24 -9.51 -51.29
N LYS A 2 39.64 -8.64 -50.35
CA LYS A 2 40.53 -9.03 -49.25
C LYS A 2 39.73 -9.90 -48.28
N ASN A 3 40.27 -11.06 -47.91
CA ASN A 3 39.76 -11.84 -46.79
C ASN A 3 40.06 -11.06 -45.52
N ILE A 4 39.01 -10.76 -44.77
CA ILE A 4 39.07 -10.25 -43.40
C ILE A 4 39.19 -11.52 -42.54
N ASP A 5 40.26 -11.63 -41.76
CA ASP A 5 40.49 -12.76 -40.85
C ASP A 5 39.42 -12.75 -39.73
N GLU A 6 39.02 -13.93 -39.25
CA GLU A 6 38.04 -14.09 -38.15
C GLU A 6 38.44 -13.30 -36.89
N ASP A 7 39.74 -13.11 -36.66
CA ASP A 7 40.29 -12.35 -35.53
C ASP A 7 39.98 -10.84 -35.58
N GLU A 8 39.69 -10.29 -36.78
CA GLU A 8 39.31 -8.87 -36.95
C GLU A 8 37.83 -8.63 -36.57
N TRP A 9 36.98 -9.66 -36.62
CA TRP A 9 35.58 -9.57 -36.20
C TRP A 9 35.43 -9.57 -34.68
N ASP A 10 36.22 -10.38 -33.97
CA ASP A 10 36.17 -10.45 -32.51
C ASP A 10 36.63 -9.12 -31.86
N GLN A 11 37.58 -8.41 -32.48
CA GLN A 11 38.01 -7.09 -32.01
C GLN A 11 36.97 -5.98 -32.22
N ILE A 12 36.10 -6.08 -33.24
CA ILE A 12 35.04 -5.09 -33.50
C ILE A 12 33.87 -5.27 -32.51
N PHE A 13 33.66 -6.47 -31.98
CA PHE A 13 32.59 -6.75 -31.01
C PHE A 13 33.00 -6.59 -29.55
N ASP A 14 34.30 -6.59 -29.23
CA ASP A 14 34.79 -6.44 -27.85
C ASP A 14 35.10 -4.99 -27.44
N GLU A 15 35.16 -4.02 -28.35
CA GLU A 15 35.67 -2.67 -28.03
C GLU A 15 34.63 -1.56 -27.72
N ASP A 16 33.31 -1.79 -27.80
CA ASP A 16 32.35 -0.68 -27.58
C ASP A 16 31.02 -1.04 -26.86
N PHE A 17 30.94 -2.21 -26.20
CA PHE A 17 29.69 -2.65 -25.54
C PHE A 17 29.77 -2.92 -24.04
N ASP A 18 30.78 -2.41 -23.33
CA ASP A 18 30.79 -2.44 -21.87
C ASP A 18 31.60 -1.29 -21.27
N ASP A 19 30.92 -0.28 -20.70
CA ASP A 19 31.09 0.09 -19.27
C ASP A 19 30.37 1.40 -18.87
N GLU A 20 30.04 2.29 -19.82
CA GLU A 20 29.45 3.60 -19.46
C GLU A 20 27.93 3.56 -19.22
N ASP A 21 27.17 2.78 -19.98
CA ASP A 21 25.72 2.66 -19.78
C ASP A 21 25.35 1.81 -18.55
N ASN A 22 26.19 0.83 -18.17
CA ASN A 22 26.01 0.04 -16.95
C ASN A 22 26.34 0.83 -15.67
N LYS A 23 27.18 1.87 -15.75
CA LYS A 23 27.52 2.74 -14.60
C LYS A 23 26.44 3.78 -14.26
N LYS A 24 25.42 3.96 -15.10
CA LYS A 24 24.32 4.93 -14.88
C LYS A 24 22.98 4.32 -14.45
N ILE A 25 22.93 3.03 -14.10
CA ILE A 25 21.84 2.54 -13.25
C ILE A 25 22.16 2.99 -11.82
N ALA A 26 22.02 4.29 -11.56
CA ALA A 26 21.96 4.80 -10.20
C ALA A 26 20.94 3.94 -9.46
N LYS A 27 21.39 3.20 -8.44
CA LYS A 27 20.53 2.29 -7.66
C LYS A 27 19.32 3.08 -7.20
N THR A 28 18.22 2.93 -7.91
CA THR A 28 17.00 3.67 -7.67
C THR A 28 16.54 3.39 -6.25
N PHE A 29 15.98 4.38 -5.56
CA PHE A 29 15.56 4.26 -4.16
C PHE A 29 14.77 2.97 -3.85
N LEU A 30 13.93 2.51 -4.79
CA LEU A 30 13.11 1.31 -4.66
C LEU A 30 13.77 -0.01 -5.08
N HIS A 31 15.01 0.02 -5.60
CA HIS A 31 15.78 -1.18 -5.95
C HIS A 31 16.49 -1.82 -4.75
N ARG A 32 16.45 -1.18 -3.58
CA ARG A 32 16.91 -1.78 -2.32
C ARG A 32 16.05 -3.00 -1.98
N GLN A 33 16.68 -4.07 -1.51
CA GLN A 33 15.95 -5.20 -0.94
C GLN A 33 15.20 -4.77 0.32
N VAL A 34 13.95 -5.22 0.44
CA VAL A 34 13.12 -4.95 1.62
C VAL A 34 13.61 -5.75 2.82
N SER A 35 13.75 -5.10 3.97
CA SER A 35 14.25 -5.73 5.19
C SER A 35 13.16 -6.56 5.87
N LEU A 36 13.49 -7.79 6.30
CA LEU A 36 12.55 -8.61 7.08
C LEU A 36 12.21 -7.98 8.44
N LYS A 37 13.08 -7.13 9.00
CA LYS A 37 12.81 -6.40 10.26
C LYS A 37 11.60 -5.46 10.10
N SER A 38 11.38 -4.93 8.90
CA SER A 38 10.26 -4.06 8.56
C SER A 38 8.89 -4.76 8.61
N LEU A 39 8.85 -6.09 8.76
CA LEU A 39 7.60 -6.84 8.97
C LEU A 39 7.06 -6.68 10.39
N LEU A 40 7.90 -6.40 11.39
CA LEU A 40 7.48 -6.36 12.80
C LEU A 40 6.29 -5.41 13.09
N PRO A 41 6.28 -4.14 12.64
CA PRO A 41 5.12 -3.27 12.87
C PRO A 41 3.88 -3.73 12.10
N VAL A 42 4.07 -4.36 10.94
CA VAL A 42 2.98 -4.85 10.08
C VAL A 42 2.30 -6.07 10.71
N THR A 43 3.09 -7.02 11.21
CA THR A 43 2.57 -8.19 11.93
C THR A 43 1.88 -7.76 13.22
N GLY A 44 2.44 -6.79 13.95
CA GLY A 44 1.78 -6.18 15.11
C GLY A 44 0.41 -5.60 14.78
N PHE A 45 0.29 -4.85 13.69
CA PHE A 45 -0.99 -4.28 13.23
C PHE A 45 -2.02 -5.37 12.83
N ILE A 46 -1.57 -6.42 12.13
CA ILE A 46 -2.42 -7.54 11.74
C ILE A 46 -2.91 -8.31 12.96
N LEU A 47 -2.04 -8.59 13.93
CA LEU A 47 -2.40 -9.27 15.18
C LEU A 47 -3.38 -8.45 16.02
N LEU A 48 -3.17 -7.14 16.11
CA LEU A 48 -4.12 -6.24 16.76
C LEU A 48 -5.50 -6.27 16.06
N SER A 49 -5.50 -6.23 14.73
CA SER A 49 -6.74 -6.30 13.94
C SER A 49 -7.45 -7.65 14.11
N LEU A 50 -6.69 -8.75 14.19
CA LEU A 50 -7.23 -10.08 14.47
C LEU A 50 -7.86 -10.13 15.87
N PHE A 51 -7.16 -9.61 16.88
CA PHE A 51 -7.66 -9.58 18.26
C PHE A 51 -8.96 -8.79 18.38
N LEU A 52 -9.02 -7.59 17.80
CA LEU A 52 -10.25 -6.78 17.81
C LEU A 52 -11.37 -7.41 16.98
N SER A 53 -11.04 -8.05 15.86
CA SER A 53 -12.03 -8.80 15.07
C SER A 53 -12.58 -9.99 15.85
N TYR A 54 -11.74 -10.69 16.63
CA TYR A 54 -12.18 -11.75 17.52
C TYR A 54 -13.16 -11.22 18.57
N LEU A 55 -12.85 -10.12 19.26
CA LEU A 55 -13.78 -9.47 20.20
C LEU A 55 -15.10 -9.10 19.53
N PHE A 56 -15.07 -8.59 18.30
CA PHE A 56 -16.28 -8.31 17.53
C PHE A 56 -17.11 -9.58 17.25
N TRP A 57 -16.47 -10.70 16.87
CA TRP A 57 -17.16 -11.96 16.57
C TRP A 57 -17.78 -12.64 17.78
N THR A 58 -17.30 -12.37 19.00
CA THR A 58 -17.99 -12.83 20.23
C THR A 58 -19.39 -12.25 20.38
N GLY A 59 -19.70 -11.14 19.69
CA GLY A 59 -20.99 -10.47 19.72
C GLY A 59 -21.13 -9.45 20.86
N GLU A 60 -20.53 -9.70 22.02
CA GLU A 60 -20.65 -8.85 23.22
C GLU A 60 -20.23 -7.40 22.97
N PHE A 61 -19.17 -7.21 22.18
CA PHE A 61 -18.61 -5.89 21.90
C PHE A 61 -18.96 -5.36 20.50
N SER A 62 -19.72 -6.11 19.71
CA SER A 62 -19.95 -5.82 18.29
C SER A 62 -20.48 -4.39 18.06
N GLN A 63 -21.40 -3.96 18.94
CA GLN A 63 -22.01 -2.65 18.90
C GLN A 63 -21.05 -1.48 19.12
N TYR A 64 -19.79 -1.67 19.54
CA TYR A 64 -18.81 -0.58 19.74
C TYR A 64 -17.88 -0.37 18.53
N PHE A 65 -17.91 -1.28 17.56
CA PHE A 65 -17.04 -1.22 16.38
C PHE A 65 -17.75 -0.76 15.11
N LEU A 66 -19.07 -0.86 15.06
CA LEU A 66 -19.86 -0.46 13.89
C LEU A 66 -19.89 1.07 13.80
N VAL A 67 -19.50 1.62 12.65
CA VAL A 67 -19.61 3.04 12.38
C VAL A 67 -20.77 3.32 11.42
N SER A 68 -21.58 4.31 11.75
CA SER A 68 -22.69 4.79 10.93
C SER A 68 -22.79 6.31 10.99
N ARG A 69 -23.52 6.91 10.05
CA ARG A 69 -23.79 8.34 10.08
C ARG A 69 -24.49 8.76 11.39
N LYS A 70 -25.42 7.95 11.91
CA LYS A 70 -26.03 8.20 13.22
C LYS A 70 -24.99 8.27 14.34
N SER A 71 -24.15 7.24 14.44
CA SER A 71 -23.17 7.15 15.54
C SER A 71 -22.21 8.35 15.59
N ILE A 72 -21.85 8.91 14.43
CA ILE A 72 -20.90 10.02 14.35
C ILE A 72 -21.56 11.38 14.48
N TYR A 73 -22.69 11.62 13.79
CA TYR A 73 -23.31 12.94 13.72
C TYR A 73 -24.38 13.19 14.78
N TYR A 74 -24.93 12.13 15.39
CA TYR A 74 -26.02 12.23 16.36
C TYR A 74 -25.63 11.71 17.75
N ASP A 75 -24.81 10.65 17.81
CA ASP A 75 -24.44 10.04 19.10
C ASP A 75 -23.06 10.49 19.62
N GLY A 76 -22.25 11.16 18.78
CA GLY A 76 -20.93 11.69 19.15
C GLY A 76 -19.85 10.62 19.36
N GLU A 77 -20.03 9.43 18.79
CA GLU A 77 -19.21 8.25 19.05
C GLU A 77 -17.98 8.16 18.11
N TYR A 78 -17.14 9.20 18.09
CA TYR A 78 -16.04 9.35 17.11
C TYR A 78 -14.98 8.25 17.15
N TRP A 79 -14.80 7.56 18.28
CA TRP A 79 -13.86 6.43 18.38
C TRP A 79 -14.17 5.31 17.39
N ARG A 80 -15.44 5.17 16.97
CA ARG A 80 -15.89 4.18 16.00
C ARG A 80 -15.23 4.32 14.65
N LEU A 81 -14.86 5.55 14.25
CA LEU A 81 -14.15 5.78 12.99
C LEU A 81 -12.80 5.07 12.97
N PHE A 82 -12.11 5.05 14.12
CA PHE A 82 -10.83 4.38 14.28
C PHE A 82 -11.02 2.87 14.46
N THR A 83 -11.88 2.45 15.39
CA THR A 83 -12.04 1.04 15.74
C THR A 83 -12.63 0.21 14.58
N ALA A 84 -13.51 0.80 13.77
CA ALA A 84 -14.09 0.15 12.59
C ALA A 84 -13.04 -0.28 11.55
N ILE A 85 -11.89 0.40 11.50
CA ILE A 85 -10.80 0.10 10.55
C ILE A 85 -10.06 -1.18 10.95
N LEU A 86 -10.04 -1.52 12.23
CA LEU A 86 -9.29 -2.67 12.76
C LEU A 86 -10.14 -3.96 12.81
N VAL A 87 -11.45 -3.86 12.60
CA VAL A 87 -12.40 -4.96 12.77
C VAL A 87 -12.95 -5.46 11.44
N HIS A 88 -13.14 -6.78 11.33
CA HIS A 88 -13.66 -7.43 10.14
C HIS A 88 -14.96 -8.19 10.44
N SER A 89 -15.85 -8.27 9.45
CA SER A 89 -17.18 -8.88 9.62
C SER A 89 -17.13 -10.39 9.81
N ASN A 90 -16.12 -11.04 9.25
CA ASN A 90 -15.90 -12.48 9.36
C ASN A 90 -14.44 -12.83 9.02
N VAL A 91 -14.07 -14.09 9.28
CA VAL A 91 -12.73 -14.62 9.01
C VAL A 91 -12.36 -14.53 7.53
N GLY A 92 -13.29 -14.84 6.61
CA GLY A 92 -13.02 -14.76 5.17
C GLY A 92 -12.65 -13.35 4.70
N HIS A 93 -13.36 -12.34 5.21
CA HIS A 93 -13.09 -10.93 4.94
C HIS A 93 -11.77 -10.46 5.56
N PHE A 94 -11.40 -10.99 6.73
CA PHE A 94 -10.08 -10.73 7.32
C PHE A 94 -8.96 -11.33 6.46
N LEU A 95 -9.08 -12.61 6.10
CA LEU A 95 -8.09 -13.32 5.29
C LEU A 95 -7.89 -12.67 3.91
N SER A 96 -8.94 -12.14 3.28
CA SER A 96 -8.81 -11.45 2.00
C SER A 96 -8.08 -10.10 2.09
N ASN A 97 -8.01 -9.48 3.27
CA ASN A 97 -7.28 -8.23 3.50
C ASN A 97 -5.82 -8.44 3.91
N ILE A 98 -5.47 -9.60 4.49
CA ILE A 98 -4.09 -9.89 4.93
C ILE A 98 -3.05 -9.66 3.83
N PRO A 99 -3.21 -10.14 2.57
CA PRO A 99 -2.19 -9.91 1.54
C PRO A 99 -1.94 -8.42 1.29
N LEU A 100 -2.98 -7.60 1.28
CA LEU A 100 -2.86 -6.15 1.07
C LEU A 100 -2.18 -5.47 2.26
N LEU A 101 -2.61 -5.78 3.48
CA LEU A 101 -2.02 -5.23 4.70
C LEU A 101 -0.55 -5.63 4.83
N LEU A 102 -0.23 -6.90 4.56
CA LEU A 102 1.11 -7.43 4.69
C LEU A 102 2.06 -6.84 3.64
N ILE A 103 1.72 -6.95 2.36
CA ILE A 103 2.62 -6.52 1.27
C ILE A 103 2.79 -5.01 1.27
N PHE A 104 1.69 -4.25 1.25
CA PHE A 104 1.77 -2.79 1.16
C PHE A 104 2.17 -2.16 2.49
N GLY A 105 1.81 -2.76 3.62
CA GLY A 105 2.28 -2.29 4.93
C GLY A 105 3.77 -2.47 5.08
N TRP A 106 4.29 -3.62 4.64
CA TRP A 106 5.72 -3.89 4.65
C TRP A 106 6.49 -2.92 3.77
N PHE A 107 6.05 -2.74 2.52
CA PHE A 107 6.72 -1.83 1.60
C PHE A 107 6.66 -0.37 2.06
N LEU A 108 5.50 0.10 2.52
CA LEU A 108 5.37 1.46 3.03
C LEU A 108 6.26 1.69 4.26
N PHE A 109 6.27 0.75 5.22
CA PHE A 109 7.13 0.89 6.40
C PHE A 109 8.62 0.81 6.05
N ASP A 110 9.01 -0.13 5.20
CA ASP A 110 10.42 -0.35 4.85
C ASP A 110 11.02 0.87 4.15
N PHE A 111 10.31 1.42 3.17
CA PHE A 111 10.79 2.57 2.40
C PHE A 111 10.50 3.92 3.05
N PHE A 112 9.44 4.07 3.83
CA PHE A 112 8.99 5.40 4.30
C PHE A 112 8.77 5.50 5.81
N GLY A 113 8.98 4.40 6.55
CA GLY A 113 8.93 4.36 8.01
C GLY A 113 7.53 4.57 8.60
N PHE A 114 7.50 4.96 9.88
CA PHE A 114 6.28 5.06 10.69
C PHE A 114 5.23 6.02 10.13
N ILE A 115 5.66 7.06 9.40
CA ILE A 115 4.75 8.03 8.80
C ILE A 115 3.88 7.35 7.74
N ALA A 116 4.48 6.58 6.83
CA ALA A 116 3.75 5.91 5.77
C ALA A 116 3.03 4.63 6.23
N PHE A 117 3.50 3.99 7.30
CA PHE A 117 2.77 2.91 7.95
C PHE A 117 3.15 2.83 9.44
N PRO A 118 2.20 2.83 10.40
CA PRO A 118 0.75 2.78 10.20
C PRO A 118 0.07 4.16 10.21
N ILE A 119 0.80 5.26 10.49
CA ILE A 119 0.20 6.56 10.81
C ILE A 119 -0.71 7.07 9.68
N LEU A 120 -0.16 7.26 8.49
CA LEU A 120 -0.93 7.82 7.37
C LEU A 120 -2.09 6.90 6.96
N PRO A 121 -1.92 5.57 6.80
CA PRO A 121 -3.04 4.66 6.54
C PRO A 121 -4.17 4.73 7.57
N ILE A 122 -3.88 4.88 8.86
CA ILE A 122 -4.90 5.06 9.90
C ILE A 122 -5.69 6.36 9.67
N ILE A 123 -4.99 7.47 9.46
CA ILE A 123 -5.61 8.78 9.20
C ILE A 123 -6.48 8.71 7.95
N LEU A 124 -5.94 8.18 6.85
CA LEU A 124 -6.67 8.04 5.60
C LEU A 124 -7.87 7.11 5.74
N GLY A 125 -7.75 6.00 6.49
CA GLY A 125 -8.86 5.11 6.79
C GLY A 125 -9.99 5.79 7.58
N ILE A 126 -9.66 6.65 8.56
CA ILE A 126 -10.64 7.45 9.30
C ILE A 126 -11.38 8.39 8.35
N LEU A 127 -10.64 9.09 7.48
CA LEU A 127 -11.22 9.97 6.47
C LEU A 127 -12.07 9.19 5.46
N THR A 128 -11.65 7.99 5.04
CA THR A 128 -12.44 7.11 4.18
C THR A 128 -13.76 6.74 4.83
N ASN A 129 -13.76 6.38 6.11
CA ASN A 129 -14.98 6.06 6.85
C ASN A 129 -15.90 7.29 6.92
N LEU A 130 -15.37 8.47 7.27
CA LEU A 130 -16.11 9.74 7.32
C LEU A 130 -16.78 10.07 5.97
N ILE A 131 -16.03 9.98 4.87
CA ILE A 131 -16.55 10.21 3.53
C ILE A 131 -17.66 9.19 3.25
N THR A 132 -17.40 7.89 3.44
CA THR A 132 -18.33 6.82 3.08
C THR A 132 -19.67 6.94 3.81
N ILE A 133 -19.66 7.13 5.14
CA ILE A 133 -20.90 7.23 5.93
C ILE A 133 -21.72 8.49 5.58
N SER A 134 -21.06 9.54 5.08
CA SER A 134 -21.70 10.78 4.63
C SER A 134 -22.53 10.60 3.35
N PHE A 135 -22.34 9.50 2.62
CA PHE A 135 -23.16 9.14 1.46
C PHE A 135 -24.10 7.96 1.71
N TYR A 136 -23.94 7.25 2.83
CA TYR A 136 -24.79 6.10 3.18
C TYR A 136 -26.01 6.49 4.04
N PRO A 137 -27.14 5.75 3.97
CA PRO A 137 -28.29 5.98 4.84
C PRO A 137 -27.93 6.04 6.32
N LEU A 138 -28.75 6.74 7.11
CA LEU A 138 -28.44 7.11 8.49
C LEU A 138 -27.99 5.93 9.39
N TYR A 139 -28.64 4.77 9.22
CA TYR A 139 -28.44 3.56 10.02
C TYR A 139 -27.55 2.50 9.34
N THR A 140 -27.00 2.80 8.16
CA THR A 140 -26.11 1.85 7.47
C THR A 140 -24.79 1.75 8.23
N ASN A 141 -24.51 0.56 8.74
CA ASN A 141 -23.27 0.26 9.43
C ASN A 141 -22.16 -0.08 8.44
N LEU A 142 -20.97 0.43 8.73
CA LEU A 142 -19.73 0.18 8.03
C LEU A 142 -18.70 -0.38 9.03
N LEU A 143 -17.87 -1.30 8.55
CA LEU A 143 -16.71 -1.84 9.24
C LEU A 143 -15.74 -2.42 8.21
N GLY A 144 -14.48 -2.58 8.56
CA GLY A 144 -13.48 -3.24 7.73
C GLY A 144 -12.29 -2.36 7.43
N SER A 145 -11.13 -2.99 7.26
CA SER A 145 -9.89 -2.30 6.90
C SER A 145 -9.78 -1.98 5.42
N SER A 146 -10.77 -2.33 4.58
CA SER A 146 -10.59 -2.32 3.12
C SER A 146 -10.33 -0.91 2.57
N GLY A 147 -10.97 0.13 3.11
CA GLY A 147 -10.67 1.53 2.77
C GLY A 147 -9.22 1.91 3.09
N LEU A 148 -8.73 1.50 4.27
CA LEU A 148 -7.33 1.66 4.68
C LEU A 148 -6.40 0.87 3.73
N SER A 149 -6.71 -0.38 3.42
CA SER A 149 -5.92 -1.21 2.50
C SER A 149 -5.82 -0.57 1.10
N HIS A 150 -6.91 -0.02 0.58
CA HIS A 150 -6.93 0.68 -0.71
C HIS A 150 -6.12 1.98 -0.68
N SER A 151 -6.09 2.67 0.46
CA SER A 151 -5.21 3.84 0.62
C SER A 151 -3.72 3.44 0.57
N MET A 152 -3.34 2.33 1.22
CA MET A 152 -1.97 1.81 1.19
C MET A 152 -1.53 1.38 -0.21
N VAL A 153 -2.41 0.66 -0.90
CA VAL A 153 -2.22 0.24 -2.29
C VAL A 153 -1.95 1.45 -3.19
N SER A 154 -2.82 2.46 -3.10
CA SER A 154 -2.69 3.70 -3.86
C SER A 154 -1.39 4.42 -3.54
N MET A 155 -1.10 4.63 -2.25
CA MET A 155 0.15 5.25 -1.78
C MET A 155 1.38 4.59 -2.40
N TRP A 156 1.46 3.25 -2.31
CA TRP A 156 2.58 2.51 -2.85
C TRP A 156 2.68 2.62 -4.38
N ILE A 157 1.59 2.44 -5.11
CA ILE A 157 1.58 2.49 -6.57
C ILE A 157 2.08 3.85 -7.09
N PHE A 158 1.64 4.95 -6.48
CA PHE A 158 2.05 6.28 -6.90
C PHE A 158 3.51 6.59 -6.49
N CYS A 159 3.94 6.14 -5.32
CA CYS A 159 5.35 6.21 -4.92
C CYS A 159 6.24 5.37 -5.84
N TYR A 160 5.80 4.17 -6.22
CA TYR A 160 6.47 3.31 -7.20
C TYR A 160 6.57 4.00 -8.56
N PHE A 161 5.46 4.57 -9.05
CA PHE A 161 5.46 5.25 -10.34
C PHE A 161 6.41 6.46 -10.35
N TYR A 162 6.52 7.17 -9.23
CA TYR A 162 7.36 8.36 -9.08
C TYR A 162 8.84 8.02 -8.84
N TYR A 163 9.16 7.08 -7.96
CA TYR A 163 10.52 6.79 -7.54
C TYR A 163 11.20 5.67 -8.33
N ASP A 164 10.48 4.74 -8.98
CA ASP A 164 11.12 3.66 -9.74
C ASP A 164 11.47 4.10 -11.17
N ASP A 165 12.73 4.44 -11.43
CA ASP A 165 13.25 4.78 -12.75
C ASP A 165 13.79 3.57 -13.55
N SER A 166 13.66 2.34 -13.04
CA SER A 166 14.16 1.13 -13.73
C SER A 166 13.42 0.77 -15.01
N LYS A 167 12.20 1.29 -15.20
CA LYS A 167 11.30 0.92 -16.31
C LYS A 167 10.71 2.13 -17.00
N PRO A 168 10.49 2.06 -18.32
CA PRO A 168 9.78 3.08 -19.07
C PRO A 168 8.39 3.38 -18.46
N ARG A 169 7.98 4.65 -18.47
CA ARG A 169 6.69 5.09 -17.90
C ARG A 169 5.48 4.32 -18.46
N LYS A 170 5.50 3.97 -19.76
CA LYS A 170 4.41 3.20 -20.40
C LYS A 170 4.27 1.81 -19.80
N GLU A 171 5.38 1.14 -19.51
CA GLU A 171 5.36 -0.20 -18.92
C GLU A 171 4.89 -0.16 -17.46
N LYS A 172 5.37 0.83 -16.68
CA LYS A 172 4.86 1.08 -15.32
C LYS A 172 3.34 1.32 -15.34
N ALA A 173 2.87 2.16 -16.25
CA ALA A 173 1.45 2.47 -16.39
C ALA A 173 0.62 1.21 -16.73
N LEU A 174 1.10 0.35 -17.63
CA LEU A 174 0.41 -0.90 -17.99
C LEU A 174 0.33 -1.86 -16.80
N ARG A 175 1.41 -2.05 -16.03
CA ARG A 175 1.43 -2.90 -14.83
C ARG A 175 0.46 -2.38 -13.77
N VAL A 176 0.51 -1.07 -13.50
CA VAL A 176 -0.38 -0.42 -12.53
C VAL A 176 -1.83 -0.56 -12.97
N PHE A 177 -2.13 -0.26 -14.24
CA PHE A 177 -3.48 -0.38 -14.79
C PHE A 177 -4.01 -1.81 -14.70
N GLY A 178 -3.20 -2.82 -15.09
CA GLY A 178 -3.57 -4.22 -14.97
C GLY A 178 -3.84 -4.65 -13.52
N PHE A 179 -3.00 -4.20 -12.58
CA PHE A 179 -3.22 -4.46 -11.15
C PHE A 179 -4.51 -3.79 -10.63
N LEU A 180 -4.77 -2.53 -11.00
CA LEU A 180 -5.99 -1.81 -10.60
C LEU A 180 -7.26 -2.46 -11.16
N LEU A 181 -7.21 -2.96 -12.40
CA LEU A 181 -8.33 -3.72 -12.99
C LEU A 181 -8.66 -4.93 -12.13
N VAL A 182 -7.67 -5.76 -11.78
CA VAL A 182 -7.90 -6.96 -10.96
C VAL A 182 -8.44 -6.59 -9.57
N MET A 183 -7.88 -5.55 -8.95
CA MET A 183 -8.26 -5.11 -7.61
C MET A 183 -9.65 -4.47 -7.52
N MET A 184 -10.10 -3.79 -8.58
CA MET A 184 -11.38 -3.08 -8.61
C MET A 184 -12.53 -3.92 -9.16
N ILE A 185 -12.27 -5.15 -9.64
CA ILE A 185 -13.34 -6.05 -10.09
C ILE A 185 -14.29 -6.32 -8.91
N PRO A 186 -15.60 -6.07 -9.09
CA PRO A 186 -16.60 -6.43 -8.11
C PRO A 186 -16.53 -7.92 -7.79
N SER A 187 -16.06 -8.27 -6.59
CA SER A 187 -16.13 -9.64 -6.13
C SER A 187 -17.57 -9.94 -5.73
N THR A 188 -18.31 -10.67 -6.58
CA THR A 188 -19.65 -11.17 -6.27
C THR A 188 -19.69 -12.07 -5.02
N MET A 189 -18.51 -12.50 -4.54
CA MET A 189 -18.30 -13.34 -3.37
C MET A 189 -18.66 -12.68 -2.03
N TYR A 190 -18.72 -11.34 -1.95
CA TYR A 190 -18.97 -10.63 -0.68
C TYR A 190 -20.10 -9.60 -0.84
N LYS A 191 -21.32 -9.97 -0.43
CA LYS A 191 -22.54 -9.12 -0.53
C LYS A 191 -22.50 -7.83 0.30
N ASN A 192 -21.49 -7.63 1.16
CA ASN A 192 -21.40 -6.51 2.10
C ASN A 192 -20.15 -5.63 1.91
N THR A 193 -19.60 -5.58 0.70
CA THR A 193 -18.41 -4.76 0.38
C THR A 193 -18.79 -3.35 -0.07
N SER A 194 -18.19 -2.33 0.53
CA SER A 194 -18.41 -0.93 0.15
C SER A 194 -17.42 -0.49 -0.96
N TYR A 195 -17.89 -0.45 -2.21
CA TYR A 195 -17.11 0.10 -3.32
C TYR A 195 -16.80 1.59 -3.17
N LEU A 196 -17.69 2.33 -2.50
CA LEU A 196 -17.44 3.74 -2.19
C LEU A 196 -16.27 3.90 -1.22
N SER A 197 -16.18 3.04 -0.19
CA SER A 197 -15.03 3.01 0.72
C SER A 197 -13.73 2.69 -0.03
N HIS A 198 -13.76 1.75 -0.98
CA HIS A 198 -12.60 1.43 -1.80
C HIS A 198 -12.14 2.62 -2.65
N LEU A 199 -13.07 3.28 -3.34
CA LEU A 199 -12.77 4.45 -4.17
C LEU A 199 -12.25 5.63 -3.34
N ALA A 200 -12.93 5.94 -2.23
CA ALA A 200 -12.52 7.02 -1.33
C ALA A 200 -11.13 6.74 -0.71
N GLY A 201 -10.88 5.50 -0.27
CA GLY A 201 -9.58 5.06 0.20
C GLY A 201 -8.49 5.21 -0.86
N PHE A 202 -8.77 4.82 -2.10
CA PHE A 202 -7.83 4.95 -3.20
C PHE A 202 -7.48 6.42 -3.52
N ILE A 203 -8.47 7.31 -3.59
CA ILE A 203 -8.27 8.75 -3.83
C ILE A 203 -7.45 9.37 -2.69
N LEU A 204 -7.81 9.07 -1.44
CA LEU A 204 -7.07 9.56 -0.28
C LEU A 204 -5.64 9.02 -0.23
N GLY A 205 -5.42 7.77 -0.62
CA GLY A 205 -4.07 7.20 -0.76
C GLY A 205 -3.23 7.88 -1.83
N PHE A 206 -3.84 8.34 -2.93
CA PHE A 206 -3.13 9.15 -3.94
C PHE A 206 -2.65 10.47 -3.34
N LEU A 207 -3.50 11.15 -2.56
CA LEU A 207 -3.11 12.35 -1.83
C LEU A 207 -2.04 12.06 -0.77
N GLY A 208 -2.11 10.90 -0.11
CA GLY A 208 -1.09 10.41 0.80
C GLY A 208 0.26 10.19 0.12
N ALA A 209 0.27 9.64 -1.10
CA ALA A 209 1.49 9.51 -1.90
C ALA A 209 2.08 10.88 -2.23
N PHE A 210 1.23 11.82 -2.66
CA PHE A 210 1.67 13.18 -2.96
C PHE A 210 2.28 13.85 -1.73
N PHE A 211 1.69 13.65 -0.54
CA PHE A 211 2.25 14.11 0.73
C PHE A 211 3.65 13.52 0.98
N LEU A 212 3.82 12.20 0.88
CA LEU A 212 5.13 11.56 1.07
C LEU A 212 6.19 12.10 0.08
N ILE A 213 5.79 12.28 -1.18
CA ILE A 213 6.66 12.77 -2.24
C ILE A 213 7.04 14.24 -2.01
N TYR A 214 6.06 15.09 -1.73
CA TYR A 214 6.24 16.53 -1.55
C TYR A 214 7.17 16.85 -0.37
N PHE A 215 7.00 16.15 0.75
CA PHE A 215 7.86 16.31 1.92
C PHE A 215 9.16 15.51 1.85
N GLY A 216 9.42 14.80 0.75
CA GLY A 216 10.63 14.01 0.56
C GLY A 216 10.82 12.94 1.63
N ILE A 217 9.74 12.43 2.22
CA ILE A 217 9.80 11.41 3.27
C ILE A 217 10.40 10.16 2.63
N ARG A 218 11.57 9.74 3.12
CA ARG A 218 12.25 8.52 2.70
C ARG A 218 13.04 7.97 3.87
N ARG A 219 12.96 6.66 4.09
CA ARG A 219 13.75 5.95 5.08
C ARG A 219 15.04 5.48 4.43
N GLN A 220 16.10 6.27 4.61
CA GLN A 220 17.46 5.82 4.34
C GLN A 220 17.87 4.88 5.49
N GLU A 221 17.83 3.57 5.25
CA GLU A 221 18.63 2.67 6.09
C GLU A 221 20.09 2.84 5.63
N CYS A 222 20.79 3.71 6.36
CA CYS A 222 22.24 3.81 6.34
C CYS A 222 22.77 2.54 7.02
N ASP A 223 23.14 1.51 6.26
CA ASP A 223 23.76 0.28 6.79
C ASP A 223 24.56 -0.49 5.71
N ARG A 224 25.28 0.25 4.86
CA ARG A 224 26.36 -0.36 4.05
C ARG A 224 27.45 0.59 3.54
N CYS A 225 27.68 1.72 4.22
CA CYS A 225 28.90 2.53 4.01
C CYS A 225 30.05 2.16 4.95
N ASP A 226 29.84 1.28 5.94
CA ASP A 226 30.84 0.96 6.96
C ASP A 226 31.42 -0.48 6.84
N LEU A 227 31.43 -1.08 5.65
CA LEU A 227 32.12 -2.36 5.40
C LEU A 227 33.25 -2.26 4.35
N GLU A 228 33.64 -1.05 3.99
CA GLU A 228 34.88 -0.77 3.26
C GLU A 228 35.71 0.22 4.07
N ASN A 229 36.35 -0.27 5.15
CA ASN A 229 37.57 0.29 5.76
C ASN A 229 38.25 -0.78 6.61
#